data_AF-G9P8U7-F1
#
_entry.id   AF-G9P8U7-F1
#
_cell.length_a   1.000
_cell.length_b   1.000
_cell.length_c   1.000
_cell.angle_alpha   90.00
_cell.angle_beta   90.00
_cell.angle_gamma   90.00
#
_symmetry.space_group_name_H-M   'P 1'
#
loop_
_entity.id
_entity.type
_entity.pdbx_description
1 polymer ?
#
loop_
_entity_poly.entity_id
_entity_poly.type
_entity_poly.pdbx_seq_one_letter_code
_entity_poly.pdbx_strand_id
1 'polypeptide(L)' 'MDQDDYDEDIEVQGQGDDDDGLAAMQSMMGFGGFGTTKGKKVAGNNAGGVRKEKKSEYRQYMNRQGGFNRPLSPSR' A
#
# COMPACT_ATOMS: atom_id res chain seq x y z
N MET A 1 47.64 -6.64 10.88
CA MET A 1 46.48 -7.55 10.77
C MET A 1 45.69 -7.32 12.03
N ASP A 2 44.95 -6.21 12.05
CA ASP A 2 43.97 -5.91 13.08
C ASP A 2 42.83 -6.91 12.87
N GLN A 3 42.73 -7.88 13.77
CA GLN A 3 41.74 -8.94 13.70
C GLN A 3 40.48 -8.46 14.40
N ASP A 4 39.39 -8.53 13.67
CA ASP A 4 38.03 -8.22 14.08
C ASP A 4 37.62 -9.08 15.29
N ASP A 5 37.38 -8.46 16.44
CA ASP A 5 36.66 -9.07 17.57
C ASP A 5 35.42 -8.22 17.86
N TYR A 6 34.52 -8.20 16.87
CA TYR A 6 33.14 -7.78 17.11
C TYR A 6 32.27 -9.03 17.04
N ASP A 7 31.52 -9.23 18.12
CA ASP A 7 30.33 -10.06 18.22
C ASP A 7 30.55 -11.56 18.44
N GLU A 8 30.74 -11.97 19.70
CA GLU A 8 30.61 -13.40 20.01
C GLU A 8 30.11 -13.77 21.41
N ASP A 9 29.36 -12.92 22.14
CA ASP A 9 28.68 -13.32 23.40
C ASP A 9 28.16 -12.13 24.25
N ILE A 10 27.13 -11.41 23.78
CA ILE A 10 26.20 -10.82 24.77
C ILE A 10 25.27 -11.94 25.22
N GLU A 11 25.79 -12.82 26.06
CA GLU A 11 24.96 -13.74 26.84
C GLU A 11 24.26 -12.93 27.93
N VAL A 12 23.02 -12.50 27.62
CA VAL A 12 22.08 -12.08 28.66
C VAL A 12 21.77 -13.33 29.48
N GLN A 13 22.52 -13.51 30.58
CA GLN A 13 22.23 -14.51 31.59
C GLN A 13 20.83 -14.24 32.12
N GLY A 14 19.87 -15.03 31.64
CA GLY A 14 18.50 -15.04 32.13
C GLY A 14 18.50 -15.54 33.57
N GLN A 15 18.66 -14.61 34.51
CA GLN A 15 18.33 -14.82 35.89
C GLN A 15 16.82 -15.02 35.95
N GLY A 16 16.40 -16.24 36.33
CA GLY A 16 15.00 -16.56 36.59
C GLY A 16 14.40 -15.58 37.60
N ASP A 17 13.09 -15.37 37.46
CA ASP A 17 12.27 -14.30 38.06
C ASP A 17 12.45 -12.98 37.27
N ASP A 18 11.62 -12.60 36.29
CA ASP A 18 10.17 -12.57 36.26
C ASP A 18 9.68 -12.53 34.80
N ASP A 19 9.03 -13.58 34.29
CA ASP A 19 8.26 -13.49 33.02
C ASP A 19 7.25 -12.32 33.09
N ASP A 20 6.71 -12.06 34.29
CA ASP A 20 5.83 -10.93 34.59
C ASP A 20 6.53 -9.57 34.51
N GLY A 21 7.81 -9.48 34.89
CA GLY A 21 8.59 -8.24 34.85
C GLY A 21 8.98 -7.87 33.43
N LEU A 22 9.38 -8.85 32.61
CA LEU A 22 9.66 -8.65 31.20
C LEU A 22 8.39 -8.32 30.41
N ALA A 23 7.29 -9.02 30.67
CA ALA A 23 5.97 -8.73 30.09
C ALA A 23 5.44 -7.35 30.52
N ALA A 24 5.65 -6.96 31.78
CA ALA A 24 5.31 -5.63 32.28
C ALA A 24 6.16 -4.56 31.58
N MET A 25 7.47 -4.79 31.40
CA MET A 25 8.36 -3.86 30.71
C MET A 25 7.99 -3.72 29.22
N GLN A 26 7.66 -4.83 28.55
CA GLN A 26 7.15 -4.86 27.17
C GLN A 26 5.82 -4.09 27.06
N SER A 27 4.89 -4.32 27.99
CA SER A 27 3.63 -3.58 28.04
C SER A 27 3.84 -2.09 28.34
N MET A 28 4.79 -1.74 29.20
CA MET A 28 5.15 -0.34 29.51
C MET A 28 5.78 0.38 28.31
N MET A 29 6.60 -0.32 27.53
CA MET A 29 7.15 0.21 26.27
C MET A 29 6.15 0.16 25.10
N GLY A 30 4.94 -0.38 25.31
CA GLY A 30 3.90 -0.48 24.28
C GLY A 30 4.10 -1.62 23.28
N PHE A 31 5.05 -2.52 23.52
CA PHE A 31 5.26 -3.76 22.78
C PHE A 31 4.29 -4.83 23.29
N GLY A 32 2.99 -4.63 23.06
CA GLY A 32 1.95 -5.59 23.40
C GLY A 32 1.03 -5.83 22.21
N GLY A 33 1.07 -7.05 21.66
CA GLY A 33 0.10 -7.55 20.67
C GLY A 33 -0.17 -6.64 19.46
N PHE A 34 0.63 -6.74 18.40
CA PHE A 34 0.39 -6.01 17.16
C PHE A 34 -0.89 -6.50 16.46
N GLY A 35 -1.93 -5.68 16.49
CA GLY A 35 -3.15 -5.93 15.72
C GLY A 35 -2.93 -5.70 14.22
N THR A 36 -3.54 -6.53 13.38
CA THR A 36 -3.56 -6.33 11.92
C THR A 36 -4.83 -5.62 11.45
N THR A 37 -4.69 -4.79 10.41
CA THR A 37 -5.80 -4.21 9.64
C THR A 37 -6.21 -5.07 8.44
N LYS A 38 -5.59 -6.25 8.25
CA LYS A 38 -5.92 -7.19 7.16
C LYS A 38 -7.40 -7.56 7.22
N GLY A 39 -8.13 -7.30 6.13
CA GLY A 39 -9.56 -7.59 6.02
C GLY A 39 -10.49 -6.67 6.81
N LYS A 40 -9.96 -5.63 7.48
CA LYS A 40 -10.78 -4.65 8.21
C LYS A 40 -10.96 -3.38 7.36
N LYS A 41 -12.18 -2.86 7.34
CA LYS A 41 -12.46 -1.56 6.71
C LYS A 41 -11.89 -0.45 7.59
N VAL A 42 -10.99 0.36 7.05
CA VAL A 42 -10.41 1.54 7.71
C VAL A 42 -11.13 2.78 7.17
N ALA A 43 -11.69 3.60 8.05
CA ALA A 43 -12.34 4.85 7.66
C ALA A 43 -11.35 5.77 6.93
N GLY A 44 -11.76 6.37 5.82
CA GLY A 44 -10.89 7.20 4.97
C GLY A 44 -10.03 6.43 3.97
N ASN A 45 -9.87 5.11 4.11
CA ASN A 45 -9.17 4.26 3.13
C ASN A 45 -10.11 3.75 2.02
N ASN A 46 -10.90 4.65 1.46
CA ASN A 46 -11.87 4.37 0.39
C ASN A 46 -11.71 5.31 -0.80
N ALA A 47 -10.67 6.14 -0.79
CA ALA A 47 -10.32 7.02 -1.90
C ALA A 47 -9.45 6.27 -2.91
N GLY A 48 -9.86 6.31 -4.18
CA GLY A 48 -9.11 5.75 -5.30
C GLY A 48 -9.64 6.33 -6.60
N GLY A 49 -8.78 6.47 -7.60
CA GLY A 49 -9.14 7.00 -8.91
C GLY A 49 -8.61 6.12 -10.02
N VAL A 50 -9.36 6.01 -11.12
CA VAL A 50 -8.92 5.33 -12.34
C VAL A 50 -8.78 6.35 -13.45
N ARG A 51 -7.56 6.48 -14.01
CA ARG A 51 -7.34 7.25 -15.23
C ARG A 51 -7.73 6.40 -16.43
N LYS A 52 -8.78 6.82 -17.15
CA LYS A 52 -9.20 6.21 -18.41
C LYS A 52 -8.82 7.13 -19.56
N GLU A 53 -7.84 6.73 -20.35
CA GLU A 53 -7.48 7.47 -21.56
C GLU A 53 -8.48 7.14 -22.67
N LYS A 54 -9.19 8.17 -23.13
CA LYS A 54 -10.04 8.06 -24.31
C LYS A 54 -9.17 8.28 -25.55
N LYS A 55 -9.26 7.39 -26.54
CA LYS A 55 -8.60 7.60 -27.83
C LYS A 55 -9.20 8.82 -28.51
N SER A 56 -8.36 9.66 -29.11
CA SER A 56 -8.82 10.75 -29.97
C SER A 56 -9.37 10.15 -31.26
N GLU A 57 -10.66 10.28 -31.48
CA GLU A 57 -11.31 9.85 -32.71
C GLU A 57 -11.67 11.08 -33.57
N TYR A 58 -11.26 11.06 -34.83
CA TYR A 58 -11.43 12.19 -35.75
C TYR A 58 -12.73 12.07 -36.55
N ARG A 59 -13.33 13.21 -36.85
CA ARG A 59 -14.54 13.29 -37.66
C ARG A 59 -14.20 13.34 -39.14
N GLN A 60 -14.79 12.43 -39.92
CA GLN A 60 -14.69 12.45 -41.37
C GLN A 60 -15.74 13.39 -41.96
N TYR A 61 -15.33 14.46 -42.64
CA TYR A 61 -16.25 15.44 -43.24
C TYR A 61 -16.59 15.16 -44.71
N MET A 62 -15.63 14.67 -45.50
CA MET A 62 -15.78 14.43 -46.93
C MET A 62 -16.03 12.95 -47.23
N ASN A 63 -16.78 12.68 -48.31
CA ASN A 63 -17.08 11.34 -48.83
C ASN A 63 -17.63 10.38 -47.76
N ARG A 64 -18.59 10.90 -46.97
CA ARG A 64 -19.21 10.16 -45.88
C ARG A 64 -20.31 9.25 -46.39
N GLN A 65 -20.36 8.02 -45.88
CA GLN A 65 -21.46 7.11 -46.13
C GLN A 65 -22.76 7.65 -45.49
N GLY A 66 -23.81 7.82 -46.30
CA GLY A 66 -25.12 8.30 -45.86
C GLY A 66 -25.41 9.81 -46.02
N GLY A 67 -24.50 10.57 -46.64
CA GLY A 67 -24.78 11.95 -47.07
C GLY A 67 -24.59 13.05 -46.00
N PHE A 68 -24.76 14.31 -46.42
CA PHE A 68 -24.36 15.51 -45.67
C PHE A 68 -25.17 15.75 -44.38
N ASN A 69 -26.49 15.48 -44.40
CA ASN A 69 -27.41 15.77 -43.29
C ASN A 69 -27.35 14.74 -42.14
N ARG A 70 -26.40 13.80 -42.15
CA ARG A 70 -26.20 12.84 -41.05
C ARG A 70 -25.17 13.35 -40.04
N PRO A 71 -25.27 12.99 -38.75
CA PRO A 71 -24.27 13.34 -37.74
C PRO A 71 -22.91 12.72 -38.06
N LEU A 72 -21.84 13.50 -37.91
CA LEU A 72 -20.46 13.05 -38.09
C LEU A 72 -20.09 12.07 -36.96
N SER A 73 -19.55 10.91 -37.32
CA SER A 73 -18.90 10.00 -36.36
C SER A 73 -17.50 10.51 -36.05
N PRO A 74 -17.07 10.53 -34.78
CA PRO A 74 -17.83 10.15 -33.58
C PRO A 74 -18.84 11.24 -33.17
N SER A 75 -19.95 10.81 -32.60
CA SER A 75 -20.81 11.70 -31.81
C SER A 75 -20.00 12.17 -30.60
N ARG A 76 -19.96 13.50 -30.38
CA ARG A 76 -19.28 14.11 -29.23
C ARG A 76 -19.78 13.53 -27.91
#